data_AF-A0A5C6VBL7-F1
#
_entry.id   AF-A0A5C6VBL7-F1
#
_cell.length_a   1.000
_cell.length_b   1.000
_cell.length_c   1.000
_cell.angle_alpha   90.00
_cell.angle_beta   90.00
_cell.angle_gamma   90.00
#
_symmetry.space_group_name_H-M   'P 1'
#
loop_
_entity.id
_entity.type
_entity.pdbx_description
1 polymer ?
#
loop_
_entity_poly.entity_id
_entity_poly.type
_entity_poly.pdbx_seq_one_letter_code
_entity_poly.pdbx_strand_id
1 'polypeptide(L)'
;MRHVILESAKSVFKIMKSNITQKQASVYISTYAGGGSELLDPFIGDPCLVCSAESDVWLGKGVFKVGAIENPNAPVLFLENRTGDSSFHYVLMDPSDPALRRSLEIWMRKRCFVVLMRTAGGVAINGCRLADDGIQLIKRLLSQGQKPKSKSYKRFVQSALERQALEHYALTQLKNEGSSTATPVVEVQILSSGAIRRSDERDPAHPFVRGLSGSEAGSQRQQSAQTLRPMVPLGTIHKARDFVEISSSAAKMNPEAPVLTATVDIKRFMDASRAAGCFGFGNFRVDGRLVLSFRMQSGSAQVYWLADSADPEVWRTIDNMKKCREAGFMLTQGKESLFIPWKLEGQSDVINSFRAESLSHPGGMSDAAAYLASTGFVEAQATTDIPDIELSYVQVNLLFTPTAEMVEAAMRAMKAAPSAYGDDSVFADVSSGAHTLH
;
A
#
# COMPACT_ATOMS: atom_id res chain seq x y z
N MET A 1 55.07 -32.23 -1.02
CA MET A 1 55.12 -31.05 -1.91
C MET A 1 54.31 -31.39 -3.16
N ARG A 2 53.47 -30.44 -3.62
CA ARG A 2 52.47 -30.51 -4.71
C ARG A 2 51.03 -30.82 -4.29
N HIS A 3 50.24 -29.75 -4.40
CA HIS A 3 48.79 -29.68 -4.44
C HIS A 3 48.22 -30.58 -5.54
N VAL A 4 47.11 -31.26 -5.22
CA VAL A 4 46.10 -31.68 -6.18
C VAL A 4 44.78 -31.14 -5.65
N ILE A 5 44.28 -30.10 -6.31
CA ILE A 5 42.92 -29.58 -6.16
C ILE A 5 42.10 -30.30 -7.24
N LEU A 6 41.08 -31.04 -6.83
CA LEU A 6 40.04 -31.55 -7.71
C LEU A 6 38.72 -30.86 -7.38
N GLU A 7 38.06 -30.47 -8.46
CA GLU A 7 36.96 -29.53 -8.57
C GLU A 7 35.60 -30.07 -8.12
N SER A 8 34.71 -29.09 -7.92
CA SER A 8 33.30 -29.11 -8.33
C SER A 8 32.32 -29.98 -7.53
N ALA A 9 31.77 -29.35 -6.50
CA ALA A 9 30.35 -29.45 -6.20
C ALA A 9 29.72 -28.05 -6.32
N LYS A 10 29.31 -27.69 -7.54
CA LYS A 10 28.35 -26.60 -7.77
C LYS A 10 27.00 -27.02 -7.20
N SER A 11 26.80 -26.79 -5.90
CA SER A 11 25.44 -26.71 -5.35
C SER A 11 24.88 -25.35 -5.70
N VAL A 12 23.82 -25.37 -6.50
CA VAL A 12 23.10 -24.24 -7.03
C VAL A 12 22.50 -23.44 -5.87
N PHE A 13 23.25 -22.45 -5.38
CA PHE A 13 22.70 -21.36 -4.57
C PHE A 13 21.79 -20.54 -5.48
N LYS A 14 20.49 -20.87 -5.47
CA LYS A 14 19.45 -20.00 -6.00
C LYS A 14 19.32 -18.83 -5.05
N ILE A 15 20.23 -17.86 -5.21
CA ILE A 15 20.06 -16.52 -4.70
C ILE A 15 18.73 -16.03 -5.29
N MET A 16 17.70 -15.92 -4.47
CA MET A 16 16.54 -15.08 -4.74
C MET A 16 17.04 -13.63 -4.79
N LYS A 17 17.68 -13.27 -5.91
CA LYS A 17 17.69 -11.92 -6.47
C LYS A 17 16.32 -11.69 -7.11
N SER A 18 15.24 -11.87 -6.36
CA SER A 18 13.96 -11.31 -6.76
C SER A 18 14.05 -9.82 -6.47
N ASN A 19 13.92 -9.03 -7.53
CA ASN A 19 13.67 -7.60 -7.53
C ASN A 19 13.17 -7.08 -6.19
N ILE A 20 13.97 -6.21 -5.56
CA ILE A 20 13.52 -5.28 -4.53
C ILE A 20 12.58 -4.27 -5.23
N THR A 21 11.42 -4.73 -5.67
CA THR A 21 10.17 -3.97 -5.61
C THR A 21 9.64 -4.19 -4.20
N GLN A 22 10.42 -3.72 -3.23
CA GLN A 22 10.16 -3.84 -1.81
C GLN A 22 9.13 -2.77 -1.48
N LYS A 23 7.84 -3.15 -1.43
CA LYS A 23 6.87 -2.40 -0.61
C LYS A 23 7.42 -2.48 0.81
N GLN A 24 8.28 -1.53 1.20
CA GLN A 24 8.99 -1.61 2.47
C GLN A 24 7.96 -1.59 3.59
N ALA A 25 7.76 -2.76 4.22
CA ALA A 25 7.30 -2.86 5.58
C ALA A 25 8.02 -1.78 6.41
N SER A 26 7.30 -0.73 6.77
CA SER A 26 7.89 0.43 7.43
C SER A 26 7.82 0.25 8.94
N VAL A 27 8.96 0.44 9.59
CA VAL A 27 9.06 0.57 11.04
C VAL A 27 9.50 1.98 11.39
N TYR A 28 8.79 2.62 12.32
CA TYR A 28 9.05 3.99 12.74
C TYR A 28 8.57 4.24 14.17
N ILE A 29 9.00 5.37 14.75
CA ILE A 29 8.50 5.83 16.04
C ILE A 29 7.43 6.90 15.80
N SER A 30 6.30 6.81 16.51
CA SER A 30 5.26 7.83 16.52
C SER A 30 4.80 8.13 17.95
N THR A 31 3.84 9.02 18.13
CA THR A 31 3.25 9.33 19.43
C THR A 31 1.98 8.50 19.62
N TYR A 32 1.87 7.78 20.74
CA TYR A 32 0.67 7.01 21.04
C TYR A 32 -0.51 7.94 21.33
N ALA A 33 -1.59 7.78 20.56
CA ALA A 33 -2.76 8.66 20.61
C ALA A 33 -3.93 8.10 21.45
N GLY A 34 -3.78 6.91 22.04
CA GLY A 34 -4.82 6.25 22.86
C GLY A 34 -5.55 5.14 22.11
N GLY A 35 -6.76 4.81 22.56
CA GLY A 35 -7.72 3.99 21.81
C GLY A 35 -7.60 2.47 21.88
N GLY A 36 -6.52 1.91 22.41
CA GLY A 36 -6.39 0.44 22.46
C GLY A 36 -7.19 -0.18 23.60
N SER A 37 -6.93 0.29 24.81
CA SER A 37 -7.45 -0.23 26.08
C SER A 37 -7.21 0.82 27.16
N GLU A 38 -8.07 0.89 28.18
CA GLU A 38 -7.84 1.73 29.38
C GLU A 38 -6.48 1.45 30.04
N LEU A 39 -5.95 0.23 29.88
CA LEU A 39 -4.61 -0.15 30.36
C LEU A 39 -3.47 0.59 29.65
N LEU A 40 -3.73 1.14 28.46
CA LEU A 40 -2.74 1.86 27.65
C LEU A 40 -2.88 3.39 27.75
N ASP A 41 -3.94 3.90 28.36
CA ASP A 41 -4.16 5.34 28.55
C ASP A 41 -2.97 6.06 29.23
N PRO A 42 -2.25 5.46 30.20
CA PRO A 42 -1.06 6.06 30.78
C PRO A 42 0.08 6.33 29.79
N PHE A 43 0.03 5.78 28.57
CA PHE A 43 1.02 5.95 27.52
C PHE A 43 0.62 6.99 26.47
N ILE A 44 -0.55 7.62 26.57
CA ILE A 44 -0.95 8.68 25.63
C ILE A 44 0.09 9.80 25.66
N GLY A 45 0.59 10.18 24.49
CA GLY A 45 1.67 11.16 24.33
C GLY A 45 3.09 10.58 24.36
N ASP A 46 3.28 9.30 24.72
CA ASP A 46 4.59 8.66 24.70
C ASP A 46 4.99 8.20 23.30
N PRO A 47 6.31 8.03 23.06
CA PRO A 47 6.80 7.34 21.87
C PRO A 47 6.34 5.87 21.84
N CYS A 48 5.74 5.47 20.73
CA CYS A 48 5.37 4.09 20.42
C CYS A 48 6.11 3.62 19.17
N LEU A 49 6.36 2.32 19.10
CA LEU A 49 6.92 1.67 17.93
C LEU A 49 5.78 1.29 17.00
N VAL A 50 5.81 1.76 15.76
CA VAL A 50 4.86 1.35 14.72
C VAL A 50 5.57 0.40 13.77
N CYS A 51 5.07 -0.82 13.66
CA CYS A 51 5.56 -1.84 12.73
C CYS A 51 4.47 -2.13 11.70
N SER A 52 4.80 -2.09 10.42
CA SER A 52 3.91 -2.61 9.37
C SER A 52 4.33 -4.04 9.08
N ALA A 53 3.51 -5.03 9.42
CA ALA A 53 3.78 -6.43 9.13
C ALA A 53 3.04 -6.84 7.85
N GLU A 54 3.73 -7.51 6.92
CA GLU A 54 3.11 -7.99 5.68
C GLU A 54 2.17 -9.19 5.93
N SER A 55 2.46 -9.95 6.98
CA SER A 55 1.74 -11.17 7.32
C SER A 55 0.91 -11.02 8.60
N ASP A 56 -0.35 -11.48 8.54
CA ASP A 56 -1.23 -11.52 9.72
C ASP A 56 -0.75 -12.54 10.78
N VAL A 57 0.21 -13.42 10.41
CA VAL A 57 0.85 -14.35 11.35
C VAL A 57 1.53 -13.60 12.51
N TRP A 58 1.82 -12.31 12.33
CA TRP A 58 2.45 -11.46 13.34
C TRP A 58 1.46 -10.77 14.30
N LEU A 59 0.15 -10.90 14.11
CA LEU A 59 -0.88 -10.32 14.99
C LEU A 59 -0.98 -10.97 16.38
N GLY A 60 -0.12 -11.94 16.70
CA GLY A 60 -0.16 -12.63 17.98
C GLY A 60 0.16 -11.73 19.18
N LYS A 61 -0.27 -12.18 20.37
CA LYS A 61 0.12 -11.61 21.69
C LYS A 61 1.59 -11.94 22.02
N GLY A 62 2.48 -11.77 21.07
CA GLY A 62 3.88 -12.07 21.24
C GLY A 62 4.52 -11.11 22.23
N VAL A 63 5.37 -11.66 23.10
CA VAL A 63 6.14 -10.88 24.07
C VAL A 63 7.39 -10.39 23.36
N PHE A 64 7.61 -9.08 23.36
CA PHE A 64 8.85 -8.51 22.84
C PHE A 64 9.99 -8.74 23.81
N LYS A 65 11.06 -9.38 23.34
CA LYS A 65 12.35 -9.48 24.03
C LYS A 65 13.32 -8.44 23.48
N VAL A 66 14.19 -7.92 24.34
CA VAL A 66 15.22 -6.98 23.94
C VAL A 66 16.56 -7.70 23.91
N GLY A 67 17.26 -7.59 22.79
CA GLY A 67 18.60 -8.14 22.61
C GLY A 67 19.53 -7.14 21.95
N ALA A 68 20.80 -7.52 21.83
CA ALA A 68 21.79 -6.72 21.13
C ALA A 68 22.74 -7.60 20.34
N ILE A 69 23.14 -7.10 19.17
CA ILE A 69 24.28 -7.64 18.43
C ILE A 69 25.49 -6.78 18.80
N GLU A 70 26.41 -7.36 19.55
CA GLU A 70 27.58 -6.65 20.03
C GLU A 70 28.55 -6.39 18.86
N ASN A 71 28.80 -5.12 18.60
CA ASN A 71 29.84 -4.67 17.69
C ASN A 71 30.53 -3.45 18.33
N PRO A 72 31.85 -3.49 18.56
CA PRO A 72 32.57 -2.39 19.20
C PRO A 72 32.39 -1.04 18.51
N ASN A 73 32.15 -1.05 17.20
CA ASN A 73 32.06 0.15 16.37
C ASN A 73 30.64 0.60 16.05
N ALA A 74 29.66 -0.28 16.19
CA ALA A 74 28.27 -0.06 15.77
C ALA A 74 27.33 -1.08 16.45
N PRO A 75 27.12 -0.98 17.78
CA PRO A 75 26.20 -1.90 18.46
C PRO A 75 24.80 -1.78 17.85
N VAL A 76 24.11 -2.91 17.71
CA VAL A 76 22.73 -2.95 17.21
C VAL A 76 21.83 -3.40 18.33
N LEU A 77 20.87 -2.57 18.71
CA LEU A 77 19.78 -2.95 19.58
C LEU A 77 18.73 -3.65 18.71
N PHE A 78 18.14 -4.74 19.19
CA PHE A 78 17.00 -5.33 18.51
C PHE A 78 15.85 -5.64 19.46
N LEU A 79 14.63 -5.54 18.94
CA LEU A 79 13.44 -6.10 19.56
C LEU A 79 13.05 -7.36 18.81
N GLU A 80 12.92 -8.46 19.52
CA GLU A 80 12.45 -9.73 18.99
C GLU A 80 11.01 -9.93 19.41
N ASN A 81 10.12 -10.14 18.44
CA ASN A 81 8.78 -10.66 18.68
C ASN A 81 8.69 -12.06 18.11
N ARG A 82 8.39 -13.04 18.95
CA ARG A 82 8.16 -14.42 18.51
C ARG A 82 6.67 -14.68 18.41
N THR A 83 6.23 -15.19 17.27
CA THR A 83 4.83 -15.56 17.06
C THR A 83 4.75 -17.02 16.63
N GLY A 84 4.02 -17.84 17.39
CA GLY A 84 4.02 -19.29 17.20
C GLY A 84 5.37 -19.94 17.51
N ASP A 85 5.55 -21.17 17.05
CA ASP A 85 6.67 -22.01 17.47
C ASP A 85 7.98 -21.70 16.73
N SER A 86 7.91 -21.17 15.51
CA SER A 86 9.09 -20.98 14.65
C SER A 86 9.18 -19.62 13.94
N SER A 87 8.28 -18.68 14.18
CA SER A 87 8.32 -17.37 13.51
C SER A 87 8.91 -16.28 14.41
N PHE A 88 9.95 -15.61 13.91
CA PHE A 88 10.68 -14.56 14.60
C PHE A 88 10.63 -13.26 13.79
N HIS A 89 10.24 -12.17 14.44
CA HIS A 89 10.28 -10.83 13.86
C HIS A 89 11.29 -9.99 14.65
N TYR A 90 12.31 -9.49 13.97
CA TYR A 90 13.34 -8.62 14.55
C TYR A 90 13.18 -7.18 14.06
N VAL A 91 13.13 -6.23 14.98
CA VAL A 91 13.25 -4.79 14.69
C VAL A 91 14.62 -4.32 15.11
N LEU A 92 15.48 -3.99 14.14
CA LEU A 92 16.85 -3.52 14.36
C LEU A 92 16.88 -2.00 14.52
N MET A 93 17.62 -1.53 15.51
CA MET A 93 17.69 -0.12 15.87
C MET A 93 19.13 0.32 16.17
N ASP A 94 19.45 1.57 15.83
CA ASP A 94 20.72 2.20 16.15
C ASP A 94 20.65 2.90 17.52
N PRO A 95 21.21 2.33 18.59
CA PRO A 95 21.18 2.95 19.92
C PRO A 95 22.01 4.25 19.98
N SER A 96 22.82 4.57 18.97
CA SER A 96 23.54 5.84 18.86
C SER A 96 22.71 6.96 18.23
N ASP A 97 21.50 6.66 17.72
CA ASP A 97 20.58 7.69 17.22
C ASP A 97 20.05 8.54 18.40
N PRO A 98 20.37 9.86 18.42
CA PRO A 98 19.95 10.74 19.51
C PRO A 98 18.42 10.86 19.62
N ALA A 99 17.69 10.72 18.52
CA ALA A 99 16.24 10.77 18.54
C ALA A 99 15.64 9.49 19.15
N LEU A 100 16.23 8.33 18.85
CA LEU A 100 15.82 7.06 19.45
C LEU A 100 16.09 7.03 20.96
N ARG A 101 17.24 7.58 21.38
CA ARG A 101 17.66 7.58 22.79
C ARG A 101 16.57 8.12 23.72
N ARG A 102 15.91 9.21 23.34
CA ARG A 102 14.82 9.79 24.15
C ARG A 102 13.65 8.83 24.32
N SER A 103 13.29 8.10 23.27
CA SER A 103 12.24 7.08 23.30
C SER A 103 12.62 5.91 24.21
N LEU A 104 13.85 5.41 24.09
CA LEU A 104 14.38 4.34 24.93
C LEU A 104 14.40 4.72 26.42
N GLU A 105 14.78 5.97 26.75
CA GLU A 105 14.74 6.48 28.13
C GLU A 105 13.32 6.49 28.71
N ILE A 106 12.32 6.88 27.90
CA ILE A 106 10.91 6.83 28.31
C ILE A 106 10.47 5.38 28.54
N TRP A 107 10.78 4.47 27.62
CA TRP A 107 10.44 3.05 27.73
C TRP A 107 11.06 2.39 28.97
N MET A 108 12.32 2.69 29.27
CA MET A 108 13.00 2.22 30.48
C MET A 108 12.34 2.75 31.75
N ARG A 109 12.03 4.06 31.80
CA ARG A 109 11.39 4.69 32.96
C ARG A 109 10.01 4.11 33.23
N LYS A 110 9.21 3.86 32.19
CA LYS A 110 7.88 3.26 32.31
C LYS A 110 7.90 1.73 32.39
N ARG A 111 9.07 1.11 32.19
CA ARG A 111 9.27 -0.34 32.14
C ARG A 111 8.31 -1.05 31.17
N CYS A 112 7.91 -0.32 30.14
CA CYS A 112 6.90 -0.72 29.16
C CYS A 112 6.98 0.23 27.96
N PHE A 113 6.59 -0.25 26.79
CA PHE A 113 6.42 0.55 25.59
C PHE A 113 5.21 0.06 24.79
N VAL A 114 4.65 0.92 23.95
CA VAL A 114 3.51 0.57 23.10
C VAL A 114 4.02 0.18 21.72
N VAL A 115 3.52 -0.94 21.20
CA VAL A 115 3.71 -1.37 19.81
C VAL A 115 2.38 -1.32 19.08
N LEU A 116 2.39 -0.63 17.95
CA LEU A 116 1.31 -0.60 16.97
C LEU A 116 1.71 -1.47 15.79
N MET A 117 1.02 -2.58 15.58
CA MET A 117 1.21 -3.43 14.42
C MET A 117 0.12 -3.17 13.41
N ARG A 118 0.50 -2.65 12.24
CA ARG A 118 -0.39 -2.51 11.09
C ARG A 118 -0.28 -3.77 10.25
N THR A 119 -1.40 -4.43 9.99
CA THR A 119 -1.46 -5.57 9.08
C THR A 119 -2.55 -5.37 8.06
N ALA A 120 -2.75 -6.39 7.24
CA ALA A 120 -3.77 -6.35 6.23
C ALA A 120 -5.20 -6.28 6.79
N GLY A 121 -5.42 -6.95 7.93
CA GLY A 121 -6.71 -7.04 8.61
C GLY A 121 -7.00 -5.91 9.61
N GLY A 122 -6.09 -4.95 9.79
CA GLY A 122 -6.31 -3.79 10.65
C GLY A 122 -5.08 -3.39 11.47
N VAL A 123 -5.34 -2.80 12.64
CA VAL A 123 -4.30 -2.30 13.54
C VAL A 123 -4.44 -3.00 14.89
N ALA A 124 -3.37 -3.68 15.31
CA ALA A 124 -3.25 -4.23 16.66
C ALA A 124 -2.39 -3.32 17.53
N ILE A 125 -2.80 -3.11 18.78
CA ILE A 125 -2.09 -2.28 19.74
C ILE A 125 -1.76 -3.15 20.94
N ASN A 126 -0.48 -3.21 21.30
CA ASN A 126 -0.01 -4.01 22.43
C ASN A 126 0.88 -3.18 23.34
N GLY A 127 0.67 -3.31 24.65
CA GLY A 127 1.64 -2.88 25.66
C GLY A 127 2.69 -3.97 25.87
N CYS A 128 3.95 -3.62 25.70
CA CYS A 128 5.07 -4.55 25.79
C CYS A 128 5.90 -4.26 27.04
N ARG A 129 5.85 -5.17 28.01
CA ARG A 129 6.63 -5.06 29.25
C ARG A 129 8.12 -5.16 28.94
N LEU A 130 8.90 -4.26 29.53
CA LEU A 130 10.35 -4.28 29.44
C LEU A 130 10.95 -4.96 30.68
N ALA A 131 11.56 -6.13 30.50
CA ALA A 131 12.20 -6.88 31.57
C ALA A 131 13.47 -6.19 32.10
N ASP A 132 13.89 -6.52 33.33
CA ASP A 132 15.04 -5.88 33.99
C ASP A 132 16.34 -6.05 33.21
N ASP A 133 16.58 -7.23 32.67
CA ASP A 133 17.71 -7.54 31.79
C ASP A 133 17.70 -6.67 30.53
N GLY A 134 16.53 -6.50 29.89
CA GLY A 134 16.34 -5.59 28.77
C GLY A 134 16.65 -4.13 29.13
N ILE A 135 16.22 -3.66 30.31
CA ILE A 135 16.54 -2.32 30.82
C ILE A 135 18.05 -2.16 31.03
N GLN A 136 18.70 -3.13 31.68
CA GLN A 136 20.14 -3.07 31.92
C GLN A 136 20.94 -3.10 30.61
N LEU A 137 20.48 -3.89 29.64
CA LEU A 137 21.07 -3.94 28.32
C LEU A 137 20.98 -2.59 27.60
N ILE A 138 19.80 -1.96 27.58
CA ILE A 138 19.62 -0.62 26.98
C ILE A 138 20.50 0.40 27.70
N LYS A 139 20.53 0.42 29.05
CA LYS A 139 21.40 1.31 29.82
C LYS A 139 22.86 1.15 29.45
N ARG A 140 23.35 -0.09 29.37
CA ARG A 140 24.73 -0.42 29.00
C ARG A 140 25.07 0.11 27.60
N LEU A 141 24.17 -0.04 26.63
CA LEU A 141 24.38 0.48 25.27
C LEU A 141 24.39 2.01 25.24
N LEU A 142 23.46 2.66 25.95
CA LEU A 142 23.40 4.13 26.01
C LEU A 142 24.57 4.76 26.77
N SER A 143 25.16 4.05 27.74
CA SER A 143 26.32 4.53 28.51
C SER A 143 27.64 4.47 27.75
N GLN A 144 27.73 3.71 26.66
CA GLN A 144 28.97 3.58 25.87
C GLN A 144 29.37 4.88 25.13
N GLY A 145 28.57 5.95 25.23
CA GLY A 145 28.96 7.31 24.81
C GLY A 145 29.35 7.43 23.33
N GLN A 146 28.88 6.50 22.49
CA GLN A 146 29.28 6.46 21.09
C GLN A 146 28.72 7.69 20.36
N LYS A 147 29.58 8.38 19.62
CA LYS A 147 29.12 9.38 18.65
C LYS A 147 28.19 8.70 17.64
N PRO A 148 27.13 9.37 17.16
CA PRO A 148 26.24 8.81 16.16
C PRO A 148 27.04 8.31 14.95
N LYS A 149 26.93 7.03 14.62
CA LYS A 149 27.65 6.40 13.50
C LYS A 149 26.68 5.72 12.54
N SER A 150 25.68 6.47 12.07
CA SER A 150 24.63 5.93 11.19
C SER A 150 25.16 5.16 9.97
N LYS A 151 26.30 5.59 9.38
CA LYS A 151 26.96 4.85 8.28
C LYS A 151 27.53 3.51 8.73
N SER A 152 28.16 3.43 9.90
CA SER A 152 28.71 2.18 10.43
C SER A 152 27.60 1.21 10.83
N TYR A 153 26.54 1.71 11.45
CA TYR A 153 25.33 0.95 11.74
C TYR A 153 24.74 0.32 10.47
N LYS A 154 24.47 1.13 9.43
CA LYS A 154 23.90 0.63 8.17
C LYS A 154 24.78 -0.44 7.51
N ARG A 155 26.10 -0.23 7.47
CA ARG A 155 27.04 -1.22 6.91
C ARG A 155 27.04 -2.52 7.72
N PHE A 156 27.01 -2.42 9.05
CA PHE A 156 27.02 -3.59 9.91
C PHE A 156 25.71 -4.37 9.81
N VAL A 157 24.54 -3.69 9.85
CA VAL A 157 23.24 -4.32 9.66
C VAL A 157 23.16 -5.00 8.30
N GLN A 158 23.59 -4.33 7.22
CA GLN A 158 23.65 -4.93 5.89
C GLN A 158 24.48 -6.22 5.89
N SER A 159 25.67 -6.19 6.49
CA SER A 159 26.53 -7.37 6.58
C SER A 159 25.92 -8.49 7.44
N ALA A 160 25.19 -8.15 8.51
CA ALA A 160 24.51 -9.13 9.36
C ALA A 160 23.37 -9.84 8.60
N LEU A 161 22.61 -9.09 7.80
CA LEU A 161 21.55 -9.62 6.93
C LEU A 161 22.11 -10.51 5.83
N GLU A 162 23.17 -10.07 5.14
CA GLU A 162 23.83 -10.86 4.09
C GLU A 162 24.39 -12.20 4.61
N ARG A 163 24.74 -12.26 5.90
CA ARG A 163 25.25 -13.45 6.58
C ARG A 163 24.17 -14.25 7.32
N GLN A 164 22.90 -13.89 7.16
CA GLN A 164 21.77 -14.57 7.81
C GLN A 164 21.96 -14.71 9.34
N ALA A 165 22.52 -13.68 9.97
CA ALA A 165 22.91 -13.75 11.38
C ALA A 165 21.68 -13.96 12.30
N LEU A 166 20.53 -13.41 11.93
CA LEU A 166 19.29 -13.50 12.71
C LEU A 166 18.59 -14.85 12.53
N GLU A 167 18.70 -15.48 11.36
CA GLU A 167 18.27 -16.84 11.09
C GLU A 167 19.10 -17.85 11.90
N HIS A 168 20.42 -17.65 11.96
CA HIS A 168 21.28 -18.45 12.82
C HIS A 168 20.98 -18.28 14.30
N TYR A 169 20.68 -17.05 14.73
CA TYR A 169 20.28 -16.74 16.10
C TYR A 169 18.94 -17.41 16.45
N ALA A 170 17.93 -17.27 15.60
CA ALA A 170 16.62 -17.93 15.73
C ALA A 170 16.76 -19.46 15.80
N LEU A 171 17.56 -20.06 14.90
CA LEU A 171 17.81 -21.49 14.89
C LEU A 171 18.49 -21.97 16.18
N THR A 172 19.41 -21.18 16.73
CA THR A 172 20.07 -21.49 18.00
C THR A 172 19.07 -21.47 19.16
N GLN A 173 18.16 -20.50 19.18
CA GLN A 173 17.09 -20.47 20.17
C GLN A 173 16.18 -21.70 20.08
N LEU A 174 15.72 -22.06 18.88
CA LEU A 174 14.88 -23.25 18.69
C LEU A 174 15.58 -24.53 19.16
N LYS A 175 16.88 -24.68 18.86
CA LYS A 175 17.68 -25.82 19.34
C LYS A 175 17.79 -25.86 20.87
N ASN A 176 18.02 -24.72 21.50
CA ASN A 176 18.11 -24.62 22.97
C ASN A 176 16.79 -24.96 23.66
N GLU A 177 15.67 -24.79 22.96
CA GLU A 177 14.33 -25.16 23.44
C GLU A 177 13.96 -26.62 23.13
N GLY A 178 14.86 -27.40 22.53
CA GLY A 178 14.62 -28.80 22.18
C GLY A 178 13.90 -29.00 20.84
N SER A 179 13.63 -27.93 20.08
CA SER A 179 13.04 -28.02 18.74
C SER A 179 14.13 -28.21 17.68
N SER A 180 14.57 -29.46 17.50
CA SER A 180 15.71 -29.79 16.63
C SER A 180 15.38 -29.80 15.13
N THR A 181 14.10 -29.85 14.76
CA THR A 181 13.64 -30.02 13.37
C THR A 181 12.96 -28.79 12.77
N ALA A 182 12.64 -27.77 13.57
CA ALA A 182 11.94 -26.59 13.08
C ALA A 182 12.89 -25.63 12.35
N THR A 183 12.53 -25.27 11.11
CA THR A 183 13.19 -24.19 10.38
C THR A 183 12.57 -22.86 10.80
N PRO A 184 13.36 -21.88 11.30
CA PRO A 184 12.80 -20.59 11.68
C PRO A 184 12.34 -19.80 10.45
N VAL A 185 11.20 -19.13 10.57
CA VAL A 185 10.74 -18.09 9.63
C VAL A 185 11.13 -16.75 10.22
N VAL A 186 11.99 -16.00 9.53
CA VAL A 186 12.54 -14.74 10.05
C VAL A 186 12.10 -13.57 9.20
N GLU A 187 11.46 -12.59 9.84
CA GLU A 187 11.22 -11.25 9.27
C GLU A 187 12.12 -10.24 9.98
N VAL A 188 12.73 -9.33 9.22
CA VAL A 188 13.61 -8.29 9.77
C VAL A 188 13.21 -6.92 9.25
N GLN A 189 12.97 -6.00 10.18
CA GLN A 189 12.69 -4.60 9.90
C GLN A 189 13.78 -3.72 10.50
N ILE A 190 14.12 -2.62 9.81
CA ILE A 190 15.20 -1.72 10.23
C ILE A 190 14.61 -0.35 10.54
N LEU A 191 14.72 0.09 11.80
CA LEU A 191 14.40 1.45 12.19
C LEU A 191 15.48 2.38 11.67
N SER A 192 15.15 3.11 10.61
CA SER A 192 16.09 4.01 9.91
C SER A 192 16.35 5.31 10.68
N SER A 193 15.42 5.73 11.53
CA SER A 193 15.55 6.87 12.43
C SER A 193 14.59 6.72 13.62
N GLY A 194 15.06 7.11 14.81
CA GLY A 194 14.23 7.25 16.01
C GLY A 194 13.51 8.59 16.12
N ALA A 195 13.58 9.45 15.10
CA ALA A 195 12.79 10.67 15.06
C ALA A 195 11.31 10.31 15.12
N ILE A 196 10.60 10.91 16.07
CA ILE A 196 9.16 10.77 16.19
C ILE A 196 8.55 11.35 14.93
N ARG A 197 7.97 10.48 14.10
CA ARG A 197 7.11 10.91 13.01
C ARG A 197 5.87 11.50 13.66
N ARG A 198 5.75 12.82 13.54
CA ARG A 198 4.45 13.46 13.73
C ARG A 198 3.53 12.78 12.73
N SER A 199 2.38 12.31 13.20
CA SER A 199 1.27 12.04 12.29
C SER A 199 1.11 13.32 11.49
N ASP A 200 1.50 13.32 10.22
CA ASP A 200 1.10 14.42 9.37
C ASP A 200 -0.42 14.41 9.43
N GLU A 201 -1.05 15.50 9.87
CA GLU A 201 -2.52 15.62 9.88
C GLU A 201 -3.12 15.43 8.47
N ARG A 202 -2.26 15.36 7.45
CA ARG A 202 -2.55 15.13 6.04
C ARG A 202 -2.25 13.71 5.56
N ASP A 203 -1.73 12.83 6.42
CA ASP A 203 -1.69 11.38 6.18
C ASP A 203 -2.91 10.73 6.88
N PRO A 204 -4.00 10.48 6.14
CA PRO A 204 -5.23 9.90 6.69
C PRO A 204 -5.11 8.40 6.99
N ALA A 205 -4.02 7.73 6.60
CA ALA A 205 -3.65 6.42 7.17
C ALA A 205 -3.03 6.55 8.56
N HIS A 206 -2.94 7.78 9.06
CA HIS A 206 -2.60 8.16 10.42
C HIS A 206 -3.84 8.78 11.12
N PRO A 207 -5.03 8.12 11.11
CA PRO A 207 -6.05 8.57 12.04
C PRO A 207 -5.42 8.37 13.42
N PHE A 208 -5.59 9.34 14.32
CA PHE A 208 -5.46 9.09 15.76
C PHE A 208 -5.94 7.67 16.01
N VAL A 209 -5.05 6.76 16.43
CA VAL A 209 -5.39 5.34 16.47
C VAL A 209 -6.34 5.15 17.63
N ARG A 210 -7.60 5.57 17.49
CA ARG A 210 -8.69 5.12 18.32
C ARG A 210 -8.91 3.67 17.93
N GLY A 211 -8.27 2.75 18.65
CA GLY A 211 -8.67 1.35 18.59
C GLY A 211 -10.18 1.29 18.81
N LEU A 212 -10.87 0.69 17.86
CA LEU A 212 -12.26 0.35 18.03
C LEU A 212 -12.27 -0.82 19.02
N SER A 213 -12.57 -0.52 20.28
CA SER A 213 -12.85 -1.52 21.30
C SER A 213 -14.12 -2.27 20.89
N GLY A 214 -13.94 -3.35 20.12
CA GLY A 214 -14.99 -4.33 19.86
C GLY A 214 -15.20 -5.16 21.12
N SER A 215 -16.32 -4.90 21.79
CA SER A 215 -16.84 -5.70 22.91
C SER A 215 -16.74 -7.20 22.62
N GLU A 216 -15.94 -7.91 23.42
CA GLU A 216 -15.91 -9.37 23.47
C GLU A 216 -17.25 -9.89 24.03
N ALA A 217 -18.16 -10.29 23.13
CA ALA A 217 -19.27 -11.18 23.48
C ALA A 217 -19.47 -12.19 22.34
N GLY A 218 -18.90 -13.38 22.55
CA GLY A 218 -19.19 -14.66 21.91
C GLY A 218 -19.68 -14.66 20.46
N SER A 219 -18.78 -14.91 19.51
CA SER A 219 -19.18 -15.51 18.23
C SER A 219 -18.21 -16.63 17.83
N GLN A 220 -18.79 -17.76 17.43
CA GLN A 220 -18.11 -18.99 17.07
C GLN A 220 -17.07 -18.75 15.97
N ARG A 221 -15.91 -19.42 16.11
CA ARG A 221 -14.86 -19.53 15.10
C ARG A 221 -15.45 -19.97 13.74
N GLN A 222 -15.72 -19.02 12.87
CA GLN A 222 -15.63 -19.26 11.44
C GLN A 222 -14.15 -19.20 11.06
N GLN A 223 -13.64 -20.33 10.58
CA GLN A 223 -12.38 -20.37 9.83
C GLN A 223 -12.57 -19.48 8.61
N SER A 224 -12.03 -18.26 8.66
CA SER A 224 -12.01 -17.35 7.52
C SER A 224 -11.13 -17.96 6.45
N ALA A 225 -11.76 -18.47 5.39
CA ALA A 225 -11.11 -18.64 4.10
C ALA A 225 -10.36 -17.35 3.78
N GLN A 226 -9.10 -17.46 3.36
CA GLN A 226 -8.29 -16.34 2.90
C GLN A 226 -9.04 -15.67 1.75
N THR A 227 -9.82 -14.62 2.05
CA THR A 227 -10.36 -13.74 1.03
C THR A 227 -9.17 -13.01 0.44
N LEU A 228 -8.72 -13.48 -0.73
CA LEU A 228 -7.81 -12.76 -1.60
C LEU A 228 -8.27 -11.30 -1.60
N ARG A 229 -7.37 -10.40 -1.19
CA ARG A 229 -7.65 -8.96 -1.23
C ARG A 229 -8.16 -8.64 -2.63
N PRO A 230 -9.30 -7.95 -2.75
CA PRO A 230 -9.81 -7.57 -4.06
C PRO A 230 -8.71 -6.80 -4.78
N MET A 231 -8.31 -7.31 -5.95
CA MET A 231 -7.39 -6.58 -6.83
C MET A 231 -7.97 -5.19 -7.07
N VAL A 232 -7.13 -4.16 -6.97
CA VAL A 232 -7.53 -2.80 -7.32
C VAL A 232 -8.07 -2.82 -8.75
N PRO A 233 -9.32 -2.39 -8.97
CA PRO A 233 -9.88 -2.31 -10.31
C PRO A 233 -9.01 -1.43 -11.21
N LEU A 234 -8.68 -1.95 -12.39
CA LEU A 234 -7.87 -1.24 -13.38
C LEU A 234 -8.79 -0.59 -14.40
N GLY A 235 -8.49 0.65 -14.75
CA GLY A 235 -9.03 1.32 -15.91
C GLY A 235 -7.94 1.55 -16.97
N THR A 236 -8.34 1.70 -18.22
CA THR A 236 -7.45 1.98 -19.36
C THR A 236 -7.98 3.14 -20.19
N ILE A 237 -7.15 3.65 -21.09
CA ILE A 237 -7.51 4.74 -22.00
C ILE A 237 -7.62 4.17 -23.42
N HIS A 238 -8.76 4.43 -24.04
CA HIS A 238 -9.07 4.04 -25.43
C HIS A 238 -9.59 5.26 -26.20
N LYS A 239 -9.95 5.07 -27.46
CA LYS A 239 -10.60 6.08 -28.28
C LYS A 239 -12.05 5.70 -28.55
N ALA A 240 -12.92 6.68 -28.77
CA ALA A 240 -14.34 6.42 -29.07
C ALA A 240 -14.51 5.49 -30.28
N ARG A 241 -13.64 5.62 -31.30
CA ARG A 241 -13.66 4.73 -32.48
C ARG A 241 -13.50 3.25 -32.16
N ASP A 242 -12.86 2.91 -31.03
CA ASP A 242 -12.60 1.54 -30.63
C ASP A 242 -13.89 0.83 -30.12
N PHE A 243 -14.98 1.59 -29.93
CA PHE A 243 -16.25 1.09 -29.37
C PHE A 243 -17.46 1.25 -30.32
N VAL A 244 -17.25 1.69 -31.56
CA VAL A 244 -18.36 2.00 -32.50
C VAL A 244 -19.18 0.77 -32.88
N GLU A 245 -18.59 -0.41 -32.85
CA GLU A 245 -19.26 -1.67 -33.15
C GLU A 245 -20.19 -2.13 -32.01
N ILE A 246 -19.91 -1.71 -30.78
CA ILE A 246 -20.64 -2.14 -29.57
C ILE A 246 -21.45 -1.01 -28.92
N SER A 247 -21.34 0.22 -29.42
CA SER A 247 -22.09 1.36 -28.88
C SER A 247 -22.42 2.40 -29.96
N SER A 248 -23.73 2.58 -30.18
CA SER A 248 -24.24 3.65 -31.06
C SER A 248 -23.95 5.06 -30.52
N SER A 249 -23.76 5.21 -29.21
CA SER A 249 -23.33 6.47 -28.58
C SER A 249 -21.88 6.79 -28.91
N ALA A 250 -20.99 5.79 -28.87
CA ALA A 250 -19.59 5.95 -29.29
C ALA A 250 -19.48 6.37 -30.77
N ALA A 251 -20.32 5.80 -31.63
CA ALA A 251 -20.37 6.15 -33.06
C ALA A 251 -20.77 7.61 -33.34
N LYS A 252 -21.40 8.30 -32.37
CA LYS A 252 -21.80 9.71 -32.49
C LYS A 252 -20.75 10.68 -31.93
N MET A 253 -19.76 10.19 -31.18
CA MET A 253 -18.68 11.00 -30.64
C MET A 253 -17.59 11.26 -31.69
N ASN A 254 -16.74 12.23 -31.41
CA ASN A 254 -15.48 12.39 -32.14
C ASN A 254 -14.66 11.08 -32.05
N PRO A 255 -14.25 10.48 -33.18
CA PRO A 255 -13.49 9.21 -33.20
C PRO A 255 -12.20 9.21 -32.36
N GLU A 256 -11.60 10.39 -32.15
CA GLU A 256 -10.37 10.59 -31.38
C GLU A 256 -10.64 11.02 -29.92
N ALA A 257 -11.90 11.19 -29.51
CA ALA A 257 -12.24 11.49 -28.13
C ALA A 257 -11.77 10.35 -27.22
N PRO A 258 -11.03 10.66 -26.12
CA PRO A 258 -10.58 9.63 -25.20
C PRO A 258 -11.74 9.00 -24.42
N VAL A 259 -11.64 7.69 -24.21
CA VAL A 259 -12.58 6.90 -23.42
C VAL A 259 -11.85 6.26 -22.25
N LEU A 260 -12.29 6.55 -21.02
CA LEU A 260 -11.77 5.90 -19.82
C LEU A 260 -12.59 4.64 -19.54
N THR A 261 -11.93 3.50 -19.37
CA THR A 261 -12.60 2.23 -19.06
C THR A 261 -12.55 1.95 -17.56
N ALA A 262 -13.55 1.28 -17.01
CA ALA A 262 -13.54 0.82 -15.62
C ALA A 262 -14.34 -0.47 -15.46
N THR A 263 -13.90 -1.36 -14.57
CA THR A 263 -14.69 -2.50 -14.13
C THR A 263 -15.53 -2.08 -12.92
N VAL A 264 -16.85 -2.17 -13.03
CA VAL A 264 -17.79 -1.71 -11.99
C VAL A 264 -18.84 -2.77 -11.68
N ASP A 265 -19.64 -2.55 -10.64
CA ASP A 265 -20.91 -3.27 -10.47
C ASP A 265 -21.98 -2.48 -11.24
N ILE A 266 -22.28 -2.92 -12.47
CA ILE A 266 -23.15 -2.18 -13.40
C ILE A 266 -24.54 -2.03 -12.80
N LYS A 267 -25.07 -3.08 -12.16
CA LYS A 267 -26.40 -3.02 -11.54
C LYS A 267 -26.46 -1.96 -10.44
N ARG A 268 -25.50 -1.97 -9.50
CA ARG A 268 -25.44 -0.97 -8.42
C ARG A 268 -25.19 0.43 -8.95
N PHE A 269 -24.34 0.56 -9.97
CA PHE A 269 -24.11 1.84 -10.64
C PHE A 269 -25.41 2.39 -11.24
N MET A 270 -26.15 1.56 -12.00
CA MET A 270 -27.41 1.96 -12.64
C MET A 270 -28.51 2.28 -11.63
N ASP A 271 -28.58 1.56 -10.51
CA ASP A 271 -29.53 1.86 -9.45
C ASP A 271 -29.29 3.25 -8.83
N ALA A 272 -28.01 3.65 -8.72
CA ALA A 272 -27.57 4.95 -8.18
C ALA A 272 -27.50 6.08 -9.23
N SER A 273 -27.44 5.79 -10.53
CA SER A 273 -27.12 6.78 -11.57
C SER A 273 -28.26 7.65 -12.09
N ARG A 274 -29.42 7.66 -11.40
CA ARG A 274 -30.74 8.12 -11.89
C ARG A 274 -30.93 9.62 -12.13
N ALA A 275 -29.87 10.43 -12.18
CA ALA A 275 -29.98 11.88 -12.35
C ALA A 275 -28.90 12.42 -13.31
N ALA A 276 -28.93 13.73 -13.52
CA ALA A 276 -27.86 14.45 -14.18
C ALA A 276 -26.49 14.07 -13.60
N GLY A 277 -25.46 14.19 -14.42
CA GLY A 277 -24.09 13.91 -14.00
C GLY A 277 -23.20 15.12 -14.13
N CYS A 278 -21.97 14.95 -13.66
CA CYS A 278 -20.88 15.86 -13.91
C CYS A 278 -19.60 15.07 -14.11
N PHE A 279 -18.66 15.70 -14.80
CA PHE A 279 -17.32 15.19 -14.94
C PHE A 279 -16.34 16.29 -14.55
N GLY A 280 -15.22 15.92 -13.93
CA GLY A 280 -14.21 16.87 -13.50
C GLY A 280 -12.85 16.23 -13.28
N PHE A 281 -11.86 17.10 -13.13
CA PHE A 281 -10.50 16.73 -12.77
C PHE A 281 -10.21 17.18 -11.34
N GLY A 282 -9.45 16.37 -10.61
CA GLY A 282 -8.96 16.68 -9.29
C GLY A 282 -7.52 16.21 -9.11
N ASN A 283 -7.04 16.33 -7.88
CA ASN A 283 -5.74 15.80 -7.49
C ASN A 283 -5.75 15.39 -6.02
N PHE A 284 -4.81 14.50 -5.69
CA PHE A 284 -4.44 14.11 -4.34
C PHE A 284 -2.94 14.32 -4.17
N ARG A 285 -2.51 14.57 -2.93
CA ARG A 285 -1.10 14.58 -2.55
C ARG A 285 -0.82 13.47 -1.56
N VAL A 286 0.15 12.63 -1.86
CA VAL A 286 0.58 11.50 -1.01
C VAL A 286 2.09 11.48 -0.99
N ASP A 287 2.69 11.59 0.20
CA ASP A 287 4.15 11.63 0.38
C ASP A 287 4.85 12.66 -0.53
N GLY A 288 4.23 13.82 -0.71
CA GLY A 288 4.73 14.89 -1.58
C GLY A 288 4.56 14.63 -3.09
N ARG A 289 4.03 13.47 -3.49
CA ARG A 289 3.72 13.13 -4.88
C ARG A 289 2.30 13.53 -5.22
N LEU A 290 2.10 14.04 -6.43
CA LEU A 290 0.79 14.38 -6.96
C LEU A 290 0.18 13.17 -7.68
N VAL A 291 -1.06 12.85 -7.36
CA VAL A 291 -1.89 11.87 -8.08
C VAL A 291 -3.03 12.64 -8.73
N LEU A 292 -3.22 12.49 -10.04
CA LEU A 292 -4.36 13.10 -10.72
C LEU A 292 -5.59 12.23 -10.55
N SER A 293 -6.76 12.86 -10.47
CA SER A 293 -8.03 12.14 -10.46
C SER A 293 -8.94 12.63 -11.58
N PHE A 294 -9.56 11.68 -12.27
CA PHE A 294 -10.68 11.91 -13.17
C PHE A 294 -11.92 11.41 -12.47
N ARG A 295 -12.96 12.23 -12.40
CA ARG A 295 -14.16 11.93 -11.61
C ARG A 295 -15.40 12.13 -12.44
N MET A 296 -16.13 11.06 -12.67
CA MET A 296 -17.45 11.09 -13.28
C MET A 296 -18.49 10.77 -12.21
N GLN A 297 -19.47 11.63 -12.03
CA GLN A 297 -20.64 11.39 -11.19
C GLN A 297 -21.88 11.37 -12.07
N SER A 298 -22.79 10.45 -11.82
CA SER A 298 -24.15 10.40 -12.38
C SER A 298 -25.09 10.10 -11.22
N GLY A 299 -26.01 11.01 -10.88
CA GLY A 299 -26.81 10.86 -9.66
C GLY A 299 -25.97 10.63 -8.40
N SER A 300 -26.28 9.58 -7.64
CA SER A 300 -25.57 9.19 -6.42
C SER A 300 -24.41 8.21 -6.67
N ALA A 301 -24.09 7.93 -7.95
CA ALA A 301 -22.99 7.08 -8.37
C ALA A 301 -21.78 7.92 -8.79
N GLN A 302 -20.60 7.64 -8.25
CA GLN A 302 -19.36 8.32 -8.60
C GLN A 302 -18.24 7.33 -8.91
N VAL A 303 -17.54 7.53 -10.03
CA VAL A 303 -16.44 6.70 -10.49
C VAL A 303 -15.18 7.56 -10.59
N TYR A 304 -14.11 7.11 -9.94
CA TYR A 304 -12.78 7.72 -9.97
C TYR A 304 -11.84 6.89 -10.84
N TRP A 305 -10.97 7.59 -11.57
CA TRP A 305 -9.75 7.06 -12.14
C TRP A 305 -8.57 7.83 -11.55
N LEU A 306 -7.72 7.14 -10.79
CA LEU A 306 -6.51 7.71 -10.21
C LEU A 306 -5.34 7.45 -11.15
N ALA A 307 -4.64 8.50 -11.53
CA ALA A 307 -3.57 8.42 -12.49
C ALA A 307 -2.29 9.02 -11.90
N ASP A 308 -1.16 8.47 -12.32
CA ASP A 308 0.13 9.09 -12.03
C ASP A 308 0.21 10.45 -12.75
N SER A 309 0.56 11.49 -11.99
CA SER A 309 0.73 12.81 -12.57
C SER A 309 1.99 12.93 -13.42
N ALA A 310 3.00 12.10 -13.19
CA ALA A 310 4.22 12.10 -14.00
C ALA A 310 4.04 11.43 -15.37
N ASP A 311 2.89 10.79 -15.61
CA ASP A 311 2.65 10.04 -16.84
C ASP A 311 2.28 10.96 -18.02
N PRO A 312 3.10 11.02 -19.08
CA PRO A 312 2.81 11.84 -20.25
C PRO A 312 1.54 11.40 -21.00
N GLU A 313 1.15 10.12 -20.92
CA GLU A 313 -0.05 9.63 -21.58
C GLU A 313 -1.32 10.19 -20.95
N VAL A 314 -1.31 10.35 -19.63
CA VAL A 314 -2.40 10.95 -18.87
C VAL A 314 -2.60 12.41 -19.28
N TRP A 315 -1.51 13.18 -19.42
CA TRP A 315 -1.58 14.56 -19.90
C TRP A 315 -2.04 14.65 -21.36
N ARG A 316 -1.54 13.77 -22.22
CA ARG A 316 -2.00 13.68 -23.62
C ARG A 316 -3.49 13.38 -23.70
N THR A 317 -3.99 12.54 -22.80
CA THR A 317 -5.41 12.22 -22.68
C THR A 317 -6.23 13.45 -22.30
N ILE A 318 -5.80 14.21 -21.29
CA ILE A 318 -6.45 15.47 -20.89
C ILE A 318 -6.47 16.46 -22.07
N ASP A 319 -5.36 16.59 -22.80
CA ASP A 319 -5.28 17.47 -23.97
C ASP A 319 -6.22 17.04 -25.09
N ASN A 320 -6.34 15.74 -25.35
CA ASN A 320 -7.25 15.20 -26.35
C ASN A 320 -8.72 15.37 -25.95
N MET A 321 -9.06 15.19 -24.68
CA MET A 321 -10.39 15.48 -24.15
C MET A 321 -10.77 16.94 -24.42
N LYS A 322 -9.89 17.88 -24.05
CA LYS A 322 -10.10 19.33 -24.30
C LYS A 322 -10.21 19.66 -25.79
N LYS A 323 -9.34 19.08 -26.62
CA LYS A 323 -9.33 19.30 -28.06
C LYS A 323 -10.62 18.81 -28.71
N CYS A 324 -11.10 17.62 -28.33
CA CYS A 324 -12.34 17.05 -28.85
C CYS A 324 -13.59 17.70 -28.21
N ARG A 325 -13.43 18.38 -27.07
CA ARG A 325 -14.51 18.85 -26.17
C ARG A 325 -15.43 17.71 -25.73
N GLU A 326 -14.90 16.49 -25.70
CA GLU A 326 -15.64 15.27 -25.43
C GLU A 326 -14.75 14.29 -24.65
N ALA A 327 -15.38 13.51 -23.79
CA ALA A 327 -14.82 12.34 -23.11
C ALA A 327 -15.85 11.22 -23.13
N GLY A 328 -15.40 9.98 -23.14
CA GLY A 328 -16.28 8.81 -23.00
C GLY A 328 -15.91 7.99 -21.78
N PHE A 329 -16.88 7.23 -21.28
CA PHE A 329 -16.66 6.26 -20.21
C PHE A 329 -17.23 4.92 -20.63
N MET A 330 -16.41 3.87 -20.54
CA MET A 330 -16.82 2.50 -20.79
C MET A 330 -16.77 1.72 -19.48
N LEU A 331 -17.92 1.42 -18.92
CA LEU A 331 -18.05 0.67 -17.68
C LEU A 331 -18.39 -0.78 -18.00
N THR A 332 -17.69 -1.74 -17.41
CA THR A 332 -17.85 -3.16 -17.73
C THR A 332 -18.04 -4.03 -16.49
N GLN A 333 -18.80 -5.12 -16.63
CA GLN A 333 -18.94 -6.18 -15.64
C GLN A 333 -19.13 -7.53 -16.35
N GLY A 334 -18.03 -8.28 -16.51
CA GLY A 334 -18.07 -9.53 -17.28
C GLY A 334 -18.46 -9.27 -18.74
N LYS A 335 -19.64 -9.75 -19.15
CA LYS A 335 -20.20 -9.51 -20.49
C LYS A 335 -21.04 -8.22 -20.55
N GLU A 336 -21.43 -7.64 -19.42
CA GLU A 336 -22.21 -6.41 -19.44
C GLU A 336 -21.31 -5.21 -19.68
N SER A 337 -21.77 -4.25 -20.47
CA SER A 337 -21.05 -3.00 -20.74
C SER A 337 -22.01 -1.82 -20.85
N LEU A 338 -21.54 -0.66 -20.44
CA LEU A 338 -22.27 0.61 -20.49
C LEU A 338 -21.33 1.70 -20.99
N PHE A 339 -21.73 2.34 -22.10
CA PHE A 339 -21.00 3.47 -22.67
C PHE A 339 -21.71 4.79 -22.37
N ILE A 340 -20.98 5.74 -21.77
CA ILE A 340 -21.49 7.05 -21.37
C ILE A 340 -20.70 8.14 -22.12
N PRO A 341 -21.29 8.82 -23.13
CA PRO A 341 -20.66 9.96 -23.78
C PRO A 341 -20.77 11.21 -22.89
N TRP A 342 -19.75 12.05 -22.90
CA TRP A 342 -19.70 13.28 -22.10
C TRP A 342 -19.19 14.46 -22.91
N LYS A 343 -19.90 15.60 -22.82
CA LYS A 343 -19.46 16.88 -23.41
C LYS A 343 -18.76 17.75 -22.37
N LEU A 344 -17.65 18.34 -22.75
CA LEU A 344 -16.84 19.21 -21.89
C LEU A 344 -17.21 20.67 -22.17
N GLU A 345 -18.30 21.13 -21.58
CA GLU A 345 -18.75 22.52 -21.70
C GLU A 345 -18.33 23.33 -20.48
N GLY A 346 -17.68 24.48 -20.69
CA GLY A 346 -17.40 25.46 -19.63
C GLY A 346 -16.46 25.04 -18.50
N GLN A 347 -15.76 23.89 -18.61
CA GLN A 347 -14.83 23.46 -17.57
C GLN A 347 -13.62 24.41 -17.44
N SER A 348 -13.38 24.86 -16.21
CA SER A 348 -12.20 25.64 -15.85
C SER A 348 -10.91 24.82 -15.99
N ASP A 349 -9.86 25.44 -16.51
CA ASP A 349 -8.57 24.78 -16.76
C ASP A 349 -7.68 24.64 -15.50
N VAL A 350 -8.29 24.33 -14.35
CA VAL A 350 -7.60 24.25 -13.06
C VAL A 350 -6.55 23.13 -13.07
N ILE A 351 -6.77 22.06 -13.83
CA ILE A 351 -5.82 20.94 -13.88
C ILE A 351 -4.46 21.34 -14.48
N ASN A 352 -4.43 22.36 -15.36
CA ASN A 352 -3.19 22.79 -15.99
C ASN A 352 -2.23 23.50 -15.02
N SER A 353 -2.71 24.04 -13.88
CA SER A 353 -1.81 24.62 -12.87
C SER A 353 -0.88 23.56 -12.25
N PHE A 354 -1.28 22.29 -12.29
CA PHE A 354 -0.48 21.19 -11.74
C PHE A 354 0.54 20.62 -12.73
N ARG A 355 0.39 20.89 -14.04
CA ARG A 355 1.21 20.26 -15.09
C ARG A 355 2.71 20.50 -14.89
N ALA A 356 3.11 21.73 -14.58
CA ALA A 356 4.51 22.07 -14.38
C ALA A 356 5.13 21.32 -13.18
N GLU A 357 4.36 21.14 -12.11
CA GLU A 357 4.79 20.39 -10.93
C GLU A 357 4.92 18.89 -11.25
N SER A 358 3.92 18.33 -11.93
CA SER A 358 3.87 16.91 -12.25
C SER A 358 4.99 16.45 -13.16
N LEU A 359 5.38 17.29 -14.13
CA LEU A 359 6.47 16.99 -15.06
C LEU A 359 7.87 17.21 -14.46
N SER A 360 7.97 17.84 -13.28
CA SER A 360 9.28 18.07 -12.63
C SER A 360 9.84 16.85 -11.88
N HIS A 361 9.05 15.79 -11.74
CA HIS A 361 9.44 14.53 -11.09
C HIS A 361 9.29 13.32 -12.02
N PRO A 362 10.06 13.23 -13.13
CA PRO A 362 9.96 12.12 -14.06
C PRO A 362 10.50 10.82 -13.43
N GLY A 363 9.66 9.79 -13.31
CA GLY A 363 10.14 8.46 -12.93
C GLY A 363 9.10 7.52 -12.30
N GLY A 364 8.42 6.75 -13.15
CA GLY A 364 7.70 5.51 -12.82
C GLY A 364 6.31 5.69 -12.22
N MET A 365 5.39 4.77 -12.56
CA MET A 365 4.05 4.68 -11.97
C MET A 365 4.14 4.91 -10.46
N SER A 366 3.64 6.05 -10.03
CA SER A 366 3.58 6.41 -8.64
C SER A 366 2.80 5.33 -7.90
N ASP A 367 3.51 4.54 -7.10
CA ASP A 367 2.96 3.66 -6.07
C ASP A 367 1.87 4.36 -5.24
N ALA A 368 1.85 5.70 -5.18
CA ALA A 368 0.84 6.52 -4.54
C ALA A 368 -0.56 6.36 -5.15
N ALA A 369 -0.71 6.30 -6.48
CA ALA A 369 -2.02 6.13 -7.10
C ALA A 369 -2.59 4.74 -6.79
N ALA A 370 -1.74 3.72 -6.90
CA ALA A 370 -2.08 2.35 -6.52
C ALA A 370 -2.37 2.23 -5.01
N TYR A 371 -1.59 2.93 -4.18
CA TYR A 371 -1.79 3.02 -2.74
C TYR A 371 -3.16 3.60 -2.42
N LEU A 372 -3.49 4.80 -2.95
CA LEU A 372 -4.79 5.44 -2.75
C LEU A 372 -5.94 4.53 -3.15
N ALA A 373 -5.88 3.96 -4.36
CA ALA A 373 -6.92 3.05 -4.86
C ALA A 373 -7.06 1.77 -4.02
N SER A 374 -5.99 1.31 -3.37
CA SER A 374 -6.01 0.09 -2.54
C SER A 374 -6.46 0.31 -1.09
N THR A 375 -6.49 1.55 -0.61
CA THR A 375 -6.74 1.85 0.81
C THR A 375 -8.21 2.07 1.14
N GLY A 376 -9.08 2.25 0.14
CA GLY A 376 -10.46 2.70 0.36
C GLY A 376 -10.56 4.18 0.77
N PHE A 377 -9.44 4.90 0.78
CA PHE A 377 -9.40 6.28 1.28
C PHE A 377 -10.24 7.22 0.40
N VAL A 378 -10.13 7.08 -0.92
CA VAL A 378 -10.83 7.94 -1.86
C VAL A 378 -12.33 7.71 -1.80
N GLU A 379 -12.78 6.47 -1.67
CA GLU A 379 -14.19 6.12 -1.46
C GLU A 379 -14.74 6.75 -0.18
N ALA A 380 -13.98 6.67 0.92
CA ALA A 380 -14.41 7.18 2.23
C ALA A 380 -14.46 8.72 2.31
N GLN A 381 -13.70 9.42 1.47
CA GLN A 381 -13.63 10.88 1.43
C GLN A 381 -14.34 11.49 0.21
N ALA A 382 -14.97 10.66 -0.62
CA ALA A 382 -15.68 11.13 -1.79
C ALA A 382 -16.82 12.07 -1.37
N THR A 383 -16.82 13.27 -1.95
CA THR A 383 -17.91 14.24 -1.81
C THR A 383 -18.68 14.32 -3.12
N THR A 384 -19.97 14.61 -3.02
CA THR A 384 -20.79 14.90 -4.19
C THR A 384 -20.33 16.18 -4.88
N ASP A 385 -20.29 16.14 -6.21
CA ASP A 385 -20.13 17.31 -7.07
C ASP A 385 -21.48 17.93 -7.46
N ILE A 386 -22.57 17.22 -7.19
CA ILE A 386 -23.93 17.65 -7.49
C ILE A 386 -24.58 18.09 -6.17
N PRO A 387 -24.95 19.37 -6.03
CA PRO A 387 -25.62 19.87 -4.83
C PRO A 387 -26.83 18.99 -4.47
N ASP A 388 -27.01 18.75 -3.18
CA ASP A 388 -28.16 18.03 -2.60
C ASP A 388 -28.30 16.54 -2.99
N ILE A 389 -27.29 15.94 -3.64
CA ILE A 389 -27.26 14.50 -3.93
C ILE A 389 -26.21 13.80 -3.06
N GLU A 390 -26.63 12.94 -2.14
CA GLU A 390 -25.71 12.10 -1.36
C GLU A 390 -25.19 10.92 -2.20
N LEU A 391 -23.90 10.59 -2.05
CA LEU A 391 -23.29 9.45 -2.75
C LEU A 391 -23.69 8.13 -2.09
N SER A 392 -24.19 7.19 -2.88
CA SER A 392 -24.56 5.84 -2.43
C SER A 392 -23.74 4.74 -3.11
N TYR A 393 -22.99 5.10 -4.15
CA TYR A 393 -22.08 4.20 -4.87
C TYR A 393 -20.82 4.97 -5.26
N VAL A 394 -19.66 4.50 -4.78
CA VAL A 394 -18.36 5.06 -5.18
C VAL A 394 -17.46 3.91 -5.62
N GLN A 395 -16.85 4.06 -6.79
CA GLN A 395 -15.88 3.11 -7.32
C GLN A 395 -14.58 3.82 -7.66
N VAL A 396 -13.46 3.32 -7.15
CA VAL A 396 -12.13 3.83 -7.48
C VAL A 396 -11.40 2.84 -8.36
N ASN A 397 -10.77 3.36 -9.41
CA ASN A 397 -9.98 2.61 -10.37
C ASN A 397 -8.58 3.21 -10.44
N LEU A 398 -7.57 2.37 -10.64
CA LEU A 398 -6.26 2.82 -11.05
C LEU A 398 -6.22 2.96 -12.56
N LEU A 399 -5.95 4.17 -13.07
CA LEU A 399 -5.79 4.41 -14.50
C LEU A 399 -4.42 3.90 -14.94
N PHE A 400 -4.45 2.89 -15.79
CA PHE A 400 -3.29 2.20 -16.30
C PHE A 400 -3.04 2.55 -17.78
N THR A 401 -1.82 2.96 -18.05
CA THR A 401 -1.31 3.41 -19.35
C THR A 401 -0.14 2.50 -19.72
N PRO A 402 -0.41 1.39 -20.41
CA PRO A 402 0.63 0.43 -20.72
C PRO A 402 1.72 1.09 -21.57
N THR A 403 2.98 0.96 -21.16
CA THR A 403 4.10 1.33 -22.03
C THR A 403 4.20 0.33 -23.19
N ALA A 404 4.81 0.75 -24.32
CA ALA A 404 5.04 -0.13 -25.45
C ALA A 404 5.74 -1.44 -25.03
N GLU A 405 6.72 -1.34 -24.12
CA GLU A 405 7.45 -2.48 -23.55
C GLU A 405 6.53 -3.42 -22.75
N MET A 406 5.59 -2.88 -21.97
CA MET A 406 4.61 -3.67 -21.23
C MET A 406 3.63 -4.38 -22.17
N VAL A 407 3.18 -3.72 -23.23
CA VAL A 407 2.34 -4.34 -24.27
C VAL A 407 3.11 -5.47 -24.96
N GLU A 408 4.36 -5.22 -25.36
CA GLU A 408 5.20 -6.24 -25.99
C GLU A 408 5.46 -7.43 -25.07
N ALA A 409 5.72 -7.18 -23.79
CA ALA A 409 5.90 -8.23 -22.79
C ALA A 409 4.61 -9.04 -22.60
N ALA A 410 3.46 -8.37 -22.50
CA ALA A 410 2.15 -9.03 -22.39
C ALA A 410 1.83 -9.86 -23.65
N MET A 411 2.08 -9.32 -24.84
CA MET A 411 1.89 -10.05 -26.10
C MET A 411 2.82 -11.26 -26.21
N ARG A 412 4.07 -11.15 -25.75
CA ARG A 412 5.01 -12.28 -25.70
C ARG A 412 4.54 -13.35 -24.72
N ALA A 413 4.01 -12.95 -23.57
CA ALA A 413 3.43 -13.86 -22.59
C ALA A 413 2.17 -14.57 -23.11
N MET A 414 1.29 -13.84 -23.81
CA MET A 414 0.08 -14.40 -24.43
C MET A 414 0.41 -15.39 -25.55
N LYS A 415 1.41 -15.11 -26.40
CA LYS A 415 1.88 -16.05 -27.43
C LYS A 415 2.51 -17.30 -26.85
N ALA A 416 3.04 -17.22 -25.63
CA ALA A 416 3.61 -18.36 -24.91
C ALA A 416 2.56 -19.18 -24.14
N ALA A 417 1.33 -18.67 -23.98
CA ALA A 417 0.24 -19.37 -23.30
C ALA A 417 -0.49 -20.30 -24.29
N PRO A 418 -0.66 -21.60 -23.98
CA PRO A 418 -1.39 -22.53 -24.85
C PRO A 418 -2.87 -22.12 -24.96
N SER A 419 -3.38 -22.04 -26.19
CA SER A 419 -4.75 -21.59 -26.49
C SER A 419 -5.78 -22.56 -25.92
N ALA A 420 -6.43 -22.18 -24.84
CA ALA A 420 -7.64 -22.83 -24.35
C ALA A 420 -8.78 -21.81 -24.45
N TYR A 421 -9.88 -22.22 -25.06
CA TYR A 421 -11.13 -21.49 -25.28
C TYR A 421 -11.25 -20.67 -26.57
N GLY A 422 -11.98 -21.27 -27.53
CA GLY A 422 -12.91 -20.52 -28.37
C GLY A 422 -14.30 -20.69 -27.78
N ASP A 423 -15.07 -19.59 -27.70
CA ASP A 423 -16.53 -19.65 -27.83
C ASP A 423 -17.11 -18.26 -28.13
N ASP A 424 -18.02 -18.21 -29.09
CA ASP A 424 -18.71 -17.04 -29.60
C ASP A 424 -19.96 -16.72 -28.76
N SER A 425 -20.22 -15.45 -28.39
CA SER A 425 -21.61 -15.00 -28.14
C SER A 425 -21.83 -13.48 -28.07
N VAL A 426 -22.66 -13.06 -29.03
CA VAL A 426 -23.60 -11.95 -29.19
C VAL A 426 -24.07 -11.16 -27.94
N PHE A 427 -24.10 -9.82 -28.04
CA PHE A 427 -24.65 -8.85 -27.07
C PHE A 427 -26.06 -8.35 -27.45
N ALA A 428 -26.85 -7.95 -26.44
CA ALA A 428 -28.12 -7.24 -26.59
C ALA A 428 -27.96 -5.75 -26.23
N ASP A 429 -28.44 -4.87 -27.13
CA ASP A 429 -28.40 -3.41 -27.03
C ASP A 429 -29.66 -2.89 -26.29
N VAL A 430 -29.47 -2.13 -25.21
CA VAL A 430 -30.56 -1.43 -24.51
C VAL A 430 -30.57 0.01 -24.97
N SER A 431 -31.39 0.31 -25.97
CA SER A 431 -31.75 1.67 -26.35
C SER A 431 -33.23 1.92 -26.02
N SER A 432 -33.49 2.97 -25.24
CA SER A 432 -34.72 3.81 -25.23
C SER A 432 -35.05 4.29 -23.81
N GLY A 433 -34.46 5.42 -23.43
CA GLY A 433 -34.88 6.26 -22.31
C GLY A 433 -34.35 7.67 -22.54
N ALA A 434 -34.94 8.39 -23.49
CA ALA A 434 -34.58 9.76 -23.81
C ALA A 434 -34.92 10.67 -22.61
N HIS A 435 -33.91 11.00 -21.81
CA HIS A 435 -33.92 12.19 -20.98
C HIS A 435 -32.91 13.17 -21.56
N THR A 436 -33.42 14.16 -22.28
CA THR A 436 -32.69 15.37 -22.66
C THR A 436 -32.34 16.10 -21.36
N LEU A 437 -31.05 16.12 -21.01
CA LEU A 437 -30.52 16.94 -19.93
C LEU A 437 -30.44 18.40 -20.43
N HIS A 438 -31.13 19.29 -19.72
CA HIS A 438 -30.95 20.75 -19.80
C HIS A 438 -29.98 21.20 -18.72
#